data_AF-A0A372H0E1-F1
#
_entry.id   AF-A0A372H0E1-F1
#
_cell.length_a   1.000
_cell.length_b   1.000
_cell.length_c   1.000
_cell.angle_alpha   90.00
_cell.angle_beta   90.00
_cell.angle_gamma   90.00
#
_symmetry.space_group_name_H-M   'P 1'
#
loop_
_entity.id
_entity.type
_entity.pdbx_description
1 polymer ?
#
loop_
_entity_poly.entity_id
_entity_poly.type
_entity_poly.pdbx_seq_one_letter_code
_entity_poly.pdbx_strand_id
1 'polypeptide(L)'
;MDEEKLAELLKYSSPKELYIITWNNLLKILFCPFKVRVLQGVGNLKKGSIVWVEEVKVTRDLVTVYIIKGEAYYYNRFDIIL
;
A
#
# COMPACT_ATOMS: atom_id res chain seq x y z
N MET A 1 8.78 17.96 -5.13
CA MET A 1 8.78 17.39 -6.50
C MET A 1 7.86 18.25 -7.36
N ASP A 2 8.15 18.39 -8.64
CA ASP A 2 7.29 19.13 -9.59
C ASP A 2 6.04 18.31 -9.94
N GLU A 3 4.90 18.97 -10.17
CA GLU A 3 3.60 18.32 -10.43
C GLU A 3 3.62 17.50 -11.73
N GLU A 4 4.30 18.00 -12.77
CA GLU A 4 4.44 17.29 -14.05
C GLU A 4 5.18 15.96 -13.88
N LYS A 5 6.28 15.96 -13.13
CA LYS A 5 7.07 14.75 -12.84
C LYS A 5 6.29 13.73 -12.02
N LEU A 6 5.48 14.20 -11.07
CA LEU A 6 4.60 13.32 -10.31
C LEU A 6 3.56 12.67 -11.24
N ALA A 7 2.92 13.46 -12.11
CA ALA A 7 1.93 12.97 -13.05
C ALA A 7 2.53 11.92 -14.01
N GLU A 8 3.75 12.14 -14.51
CA GLU A 8 4.45 11.17 -15.35
C GLU A 8 4.68 9.84 -14.65
N LEU A 9 5.14 9.85 -13.39
CA LEU A 9 5.33 8.62 -12.62
C LEU A 9 3.99 7.90 -12.37
N LEU A 10 2.94 8.66 -12.05
CA LEU A 10 1.64 8.09 -11.74
C LEU A 10 0.94 7.45 -12.96
N LYS A 11 1.29 7.83 -14.20
CA LYS A 11 0.77 7.18 -15.43
C LYS A 11 1.03 5.67 -15.47
N TYR A 12 2.10 5.22 -14.83
CA TYR A 12 2.48 3.81 -14.77
C TYR A 12 2.03 3.13 -13.46
N SER A 13 1.38 3.87 -12.58
CA SER A 13 0.86 3.33 -11.31
C SER A 13 -0.59 2.89 -11.47
N SER A 14 -0.92 1.72 -10.90
CA SER A 14 -2.30 1.24 -10.79
C SER A 14 -2.70 1.26 -9.33
N PRO A 15 -3.87 1.82 -8.98
CA PRO A 15 -4.36 1.76 -7.59
C PRO A 15 -4.83 0.37 -7.18
N LYS A 16 -4.91 -0.59 -8.13
CA LYS A 16 -5.43 -1.95 -7.89
C LYS A 16 -4.33 -3.00 -7.87
N GLU A 17 -3.07 -2.63 -8.05
CA GLU A 17 -1.95 -3.55 -8.13
C GLU A 17 -0.74 -3.03 -7.36
N LEU A 18 -0.03 -3.92 -6.69
CA LEU A 18 1.23 -3.61 -6.02
C LEU A 18 2.29 -4.64 -6.39
N TYR A 19 3.39 -4.16 -6.96
CA TYR A 19 4.57 -4.97 -7.24
C TYR A 19 5.43 -5.05 -5.98
N ILE A 20 5.77 -6.26 -5.55
CA ILE A 20 6.60 -6.52 -4.37
C ILE A 20 7.76 -7.47 -4.70
N ILE A 21 8.83 -7.36 -3.93
CA ILE A 21 9.93 -8.33 -3.93
C ILE A 21 9.78 -9.17 -2.67
N THR A 22 9.63 -10.48 -2.83
CA THR A 22 9.54 -11.41 -1.70
C THR A 22 10.91 -11.70 -1.10
N TRP A 23 10.94 -12.31 0.09
CA TRP A 23 12.16 -12.69 0.80
C TRP A 23 13.13 -13.57 -0.02
N ASN A 24 12.62 -14.30 -1.02
CA ASN A 24 13.40 -15.12 -1.95
C ASN A 24 13.66 -14.44 -3.32
N ASN A 25 13.63 -13.10 -3.36
CA ASN A 25 13.90 -12.28 -4.56
C ASN A 25 12.97 -12.53 -5.75
N LEU A 26 11.74 -13.00 -5.52
CA LEU A 26 10.75 -13.10 -6.58
C LEU A 26 9.92 -11.82 -6.68
N LEU A 27 9.78 -11.31 -7.90
CA LEU A 27 8.81 -10.27 -8.20
C LEU A 27 7.42 -10.89 -8.20
N LYS A 28 6.52 -10.36 -7.35
CA LYS A 28 5.10 -10.73 -7.33
C LYS A 28 4.23 -9.50 -7.50
N ILE A 29 3.08 -9.69 -8.12
CA ILE A 29 2.01 -8.69 -8.21
C ILE A 29 0.93 -9.07 -7.22
N LEU A 30 0.54 -8.13 -6.36
CA LEU A 30 -0.61 -8.24 -5.48
C LEU A 30 -1.77 -7.48 -6.09
N PHE A 31 -2.87 -8.18 -6.35
CA PHE A 31 -4.12 -7.55 -6.77
C PHE A 31 -4.91 -7.11 -5.54
N CYS A 32 -5.48 -5.91 -5.60
CA CYS A 32 -6.42 -5.45 -4.60
C CYS A 32 -7.81 -6.11 -4.80
N PRO A 33 -8.48 -6.53 -3.71
CA PRO A 33 -8.04 -6.39 -2.34
C PRO A 33 -7.06 -7.48 -1.88
N PHE A 34 -6.07 -7.12 -1.06
CA PHE A 34 -5.16 -8.07 -0.40
C PHE A 34 -5.11 -7.89 1.12
N LYS A 35 -4.66 -8.90 1.85
CA LYS A 35 -4.63 -8.90 3.33
C LYS A 35 -3.31 -8.38 3.87
N VAL A 36 -3.40 -7.57 4.92
CA VAL A 36 -2.25 -7.11 5.70
C VAL A 36 -2.51 -7.25 7.20
N ARG A 37 -1.45 -7.41 7.99
CA ARG A 37 -1.49 -7.41 9.46
C ARG A 37 -1.04 -6.06 9.98
N VAL A 38 -1.81 -5.49 10.90
CA VAL A 38 -1.47 -4.22 11.57
C VAL A 38 -0.33 -4.42 12.57
N LEU A 39 0.81 -3.75 12.37
CA LEU A 39 1.98 -3.84 13.25
C LEU A 39 1.85 -2.98 14.51
N GLN A 40 1.23 -1.81 14.36
CA GLN A 40 1.02 -0.84 15.43
C GLN A 40 -0.39 -0.27 15.31
N GLY A 41 -1.07 -0.07 16.44
CA GLY A 41 -2.40 0.52 16.45
C GLY A 41 -2.38 1.91 15.81
N VAL A 42 -3.26 2.17 14.85
CA VAL A 42 -3.28 3.40 14.06
C VAL A 42 -4.70 3.78 13.71
N GLY A 43 -5.13 4.99 14.05
CA GLY A 43 -6.50 5.43 13.84
C GLY A 43 -7.49 4.43 14.45
N ASN A 44 -8.36 3.88 13.61
CA ASN A 44 -9.37 2.89 14.00
C ASN A 44 -8.88 1.43 13.95
N LEU A 45 -7.61 1.20 13.56
CA LEU A 45 -7.05 -0.13 13.35
C LEU A 45 -6.30 -0.63 14.59
N LYS A 46 -6.64 -1.85 15.04
CA LYS A 46 -6.03 -2.47 16.22
C LYS A 46 -4.78 -3.25 15.83
N LYS A 47 -3.72 -3.14 16.66
CA LYS A 47 -2.50 -3.95 16.52
C LYS A 47 -2.85 -5.43 16.44
N GLY A 48 -2.21 -6.14 15.51
CA GLY A 48 -2.41 -7.57 15.26
C GLY A 48 -3.62 -7.93 14.40
N SER A 49 -4.56 -6.99 14.16
CA SER A 49 -5.71 -7.26 13.29
C SER A 49 -5.29 -7.48 11.84
N ILE A 50 -6.05 -8.33 11.13
CA ILE A 50 -5.92 -8.54 9.70
C ILE A 50 -6.99 -7.70 9.02
N VAL A 51 -6.58 -6.87 8.06
CA VAL A 51 -7.47 -5.97 7.32
C VAL A 51 -7.22 -6.11 5.81
N TRP A 52 -8.19 -5.69 5.03
CA TRP A 52 -8.10 -5.68 3.57
C TRP A 52 -7.64 -4.31 3.09
N VAL A 53 -6.62 -4.29 2.26
CA VAL A 53 -6.22 -3.12 1.47
C VAL A 53 -7.05 -3.11 0.20
N GLU A 54 -7.88 -2.09 0.03
CA GLU A 54 -8.83 -1.94 -1.09
C GLU A 54 -8.17 -1.24 -2.29
N GLU A 55 -7.22 -0.35 -2.02
CA GLU A 55 -6.41 0.36 -3.02
C GLU A 55 -5.01 0.67 -2.47
N VAL A 56 -4.07 0.84 -3.38
CA VAL A 56 -2.73 1.36 -3.08
C VAL A 56 -2.56 2.70 -3.77
N LYS A 57 -2.11 3.73 -3.05
CA LYS A 57 -1.88 5.07 -3.59
C LYS A 57 -0.50 5.57 -3.18
N VAL A 58 -0.13 6.72 -3.71
CA VAL A 58 1.17 7.36 -3.46
C VAL A 58 0.93 8.81 -3.06
N THR A 59 1.65 9.28 -2.03
CA THR A 59 1.61 10.70 -1.62
C THR A 59 2.41 11.56 -2.59
N ARG A 60 2.33 12.90 -2.43
CA ARG A 60 3.17 13.84 -3.20
C ARG A 60 4.66 13.64 -2.97
N ASP A 61 5.04 13.05 -1.84
CA ASP A 61 6.41 12.72 -1.48
C ASP A 61 6.83 11.30 -1.89
N LEU A 62 6.07 10.68 -2.82
CA LEU A 62 6.31 9.34 -3.33
C LEU A 62 6.24 8.22 -2.28
N VAL A 63 5.49 8.43 -1.20
CA VAL A 63 5.30 7.42 -0.15
C VAL A 63 4.05 6.60 -0.42
N THR A 64 4.18 5.28 -0.41
CA THR A 64 3.04 4.36 -0.57
C THR A 64 2.07 4.44 0.62
N VAL A 65 0.78 4.49 0.33
CA VAL A 65 -0.30 4.42 1.31
C VAL A 65 -1.32 3.36 0.91
N TYR A 66 -1.86 2.68 1.90
CA TYR A 66 -2.94 1.71 1.76
C TYR A 66 -4.27 2.36 2.07
N ILE A 67 -5.25 2.15 1.20
CA ILE A 67 -6.63 2.55 1.42
C ILE A 67 -7.35 1.37 2.07
N ILE A 68 -7.82 1.56 3.29
CA ILE A 68 -8.51 0.56 4.10
C ILE A 68 -9.81 1.20 4.58
N LYS A 69 -10.96 0.69 4.12
CA LYS A 69 -12.29 1.26 4.42
C LYS A 69 -12.38 2.75 4.06
N GLY A 70 -11.83 3.13 2.91
CA GLY A 70 -11.80 4.52 2.44
C GLY A 70 -10.80 5.46 3.13
N GLU A 71 -10.08 5.01 4.16
CA GLU A 71 -9.07 5.82 4.86
C GLU A 71 -7.64 5.44 4.43
N ALA A 72 -6.75 6.44 4.32
CA ALA A 72 -5.37 6.25 3.90
C ALA A 72 -4.42 6.03 5.08
N TYR A 73 -3.61 4.97 5.02
CA TYR A 73 -2.63 4.60 6.04
C TYR A 73 -1.26 4.36 5.41
N TYR A 74 -0.18 4.82 6.06
CA TYR A 74 1.18 4.55 5.61
C TYR A 74 1.50 3.04 5.62
N TYR A 75 2.09 2.55 4.53
CA TYR A 75 2.35 1.13 4.32
C TYR A 75 3.22 0.50 5.42
N ASN A 76 4.15 1.28 6.00
CA ASN A 76 5.11 0.82 7.02
C ASN A 76 4.47 0.45 8.38
N ARG A 77 3.16 0.62 8.52
CA ARG A 77 2.38 0.21 9.70
C ARG A 77 1.84 -1.21 9.56
N PHE A 78 2.15 -1.91 8.47
CA PHE A 78 1.56 -3.20 8.14
C PHE A 78 2.58 -4.21 7.60
N ASP A 79 2.32 -5.48 7.86
CA ASP A 79 2.96 -6.61 7.17
C ASP A 79 2.02 -7.18 6.12
N ILE A 80 2.54 -7.46 4.93
CA ILE A 80 1.79 -8.19 3.89
C ILE A 80 1.74 -9.68 4.27
N ILE A 81 0.54 -10.27 4.21
CA ILE A 81 0.34 -11.69 4.46
C ILE A 81 0.33 -12.41 3.11
N LEU A 82 1.41 -13.14 2.80
CA LEU A 82 1.61 -13.92 1.58
C LEU A 82 1.56 -15.42 1.85
#